data_AF-R9MMR5-F1
#
_entry.id   AF-R9MMR5-F1
#
_cell.length_a   1.000
_cell.length_b   1.000
_cell.length_c   1.000
_cell.angle_alpha   90.00
_cell.angle_beta   90.00
_cell.angle_gamma   90.00
#
_symmetry.space_group_name_H-M   'P 1'
#
loop_
_entity.id
_entity.type
_entity.pdbx_description
1 polymer ?
#
loop_
_entity_poly.entity_id
_entity_poly.type
_entity_poly.pdbx_seq_one_letter_code
_entity_poly.pdbx_strand_id
1 'polypeptide(L)' 'MYKNELDMILQRMVKAYRAVYGENIVKIILYGSYARGDYDHDSDIDIAAIVQGE' A
#
# COMPACT_ATOMS: atom_id res chain seq x y z
N MET A 1 -6.57 -3.73 -13.66
CA MET A 1 -7.42 -3.53 -12.46
C MET A 1 -8.23 -2.25 -12.58
N TYR A 2 -9.48 -2.22 -12.08
CA TYR A 2 -10.28 -0.98 -12.03
C TYR A 2 -9.87 -0.12 -10.82
N LYS A 3 -9.99 1.21 -10.94
CA LYS A 3 -9.61 2.15 -9.85
C LYS A 3 -10.27 1.81 -8.50
N ASN A 4 -11.56 1.43 -8.51
CA ASN A 4 -12.29 1.07 -7.30
C ASN A 4 -11.71 -0.16 -6.59
N GLU A 5 -11.16 -1.12 -7.35
CA GLU A 5 -10.55 -2.33 -6.81
C GLU A 5 -9.19 -2.01 -6.18
N LEU A 6 -8.38 -1.15 -6.82
CA LEU A 6 -7.14 -0.62 -6.26
C LEU A 6 -7.40 0.06 -4.92
N ASP A 7 -8.37 0.98 -4.87
CA ASP A 7 -8.71 1.73 -3.66
C ASP A 7 -9.13 0.78 -2.52
N MET A 8 -9.89 -0.28 -2.83
CA MET A 8 -10.28 -1.30 -1.87
C MET A 8 -9.06 -2.06 -1.31
N ILE A 9 -8.12 -2.47 -2.18
CA ILE A 9 -6.90 -3.17 -1.78
C ILE A 9 -6.04 -2.26 -0.89
N LEU A 10 -5.82 -1.01 -1.31
CA LEU A 10 -5.04 -0.04 -0.54
C LEU A 10 -5.64 0.19 0.85
N GLN A 11 -6.95 0.34 0.97
CA GLN A 11 -7.62 0.49 2.26
C GLN A 11 -7.48 -0.75 3.15
N ARG A 12 -7.56 -1.96 2.58
CA ARG A 12 -7.35 -3.22 3.33
C ARG A 12 -5.92 -3.33 3.84
N MET A 13 -4.94 -2.99 3.01
CA MET A 13 -3.52 -3.01 3.39
C MET A 13 -3.22 -1.98 4.48
N VAL A 14 -3.75 -0.76 4.38
CA VAL A 14 -3.61 0.27 5.44
C VAL A 14 -4.17 -0.23 6.77
N LYS A 15 -5.36 -0.86 6.77
CA LYS A 15 -5.94 -1.45 7.98
C LYS A 15 -5.08 -2.57 8.53
N ALA A 16 -4.54 -3.45 7.68
CA ALA A 16 -3.69 -4.56 8.10
C ALA A 16 -2.39 -4.07 8.75
N TYR A 17 -1.67 -3.14 8.11
CA TYR A 17 -0.46 -2.56 8.71
C TYR A 17 -0.77 -1.91 10.06
N ARG A 18 -1.82 -1.08 10.15
CA ARG A 18 -2.21 -0.42 11.41
C ARG A 18 -2.62 -1.40 12.50
N ALA A 19 -3.20 -2.55 12.15
CA ALA A 19 -3.55 -3.59 13.12
C ALA A 19 -2.31 -4.27 13.72
N VAL A 20 -1.20 -4.34 12.97
CA VAL A 20 0.05 -4.99 13.40
C VAL A 20 0.98 -4.01 14.12
N TYR A 21 1.20 -2.83 13.55
CA TYR A 21 2.21 -1.88 14.02
C TYR A 21 1.62 -0.68 14.77
N GLY A 22 0.29 -0.49 14.75
CA GLY A 22 -0.38 0.56 15.50
C GLY A 22 0.16 1.96 15.22
N GLU A 23 0.47 2.68 16.29
CA GLU A 23 0.98 4.05 16.27
C GLU A 23 2.44 4.14 15.81
N ASN A 24 3.17 3.02 15.76
CA ASN A 24 4.56 3.01 15.30
C ASN A 24 4.69 3.18 13.78
N ILE A 25 3.58 3.20 13.03
CA ILE A 25 3.61 3.50 11.61
C ILE A 25 3.90 4.99 11.41
N VAL A 26 5.04 5.27 10.79
CA VAL A 26 5.41 6.62 10.35
C VAL A 26 4.72 6.94 9.03
N LYS A 27 4.77 6.00 8.07
CA LYS A 27 4.20 6.20 6.74
C LYS A 27 3.86 4.88 6.04
N ILE A 28 2.83 4.88 5.21
CA ILE A 28 2.51 3.82 4.26
C ILE A 28 2.57 4.44 2.87
N ILE A 29 3.28 3.79 1.94
CA ILE A 29 3.62 4.34 0.63
C ILE A 29 3.26 3.30 -0.44
N LEU A 30 2.44 3.69 -1.41
CA LEU A 30 2.32 2.98 -2.68
C LEU A 30 3.51 3.38 -3.55
N TYR A 31 4.24 2.41 -4.08
CA TYR A 31 5.32 2.62 -5.03
C TYR A 31 5.12 1.72 -6.26
N GLY A 32 6.14 1.56 -7.09
CA GLY A 32 6.06 0.69 -8.27
C GLY A 32 5.21 1.28 -9.39
N SER A 33 4.78 0.42 -10.31
CA SER A 33 4.11 0.83 -11.55
C SER A 33 2.76 1.50 -11.31
N TYR A 34 2.00 1.06 -10.30
CA TYR A 34 0.75 1.71 -9.91
C TYR A 34 0.94 3.13 -9.37
N ALA A 35 2.06 3.43 -8.70
CA ALA A 35 2.37 4.79 -8.26
C ALA A 35 2.80 5.70 -9.43
N ARG A 36 3.51 5.15 -10.42
CA ARG A 36 3.94 5.92 -11.61
C ARG A 36 2.84 6.08 -12.65
N GLY A 37 1.82 5.22 -12.62
CA GLY A 37 0.75 5.18 -13.62
C GLY A 37 1.13 4.45 -14.90
N ASP A 38 2.23 3.69 -14.91
CA ASP A 38 2.72 2.89 -16.04
C ASP A 38 2.47 1.38 -15.86
N TYR A 39 1.47 1.02 -15.06
CA TYR A 39 1.07 -0.37 -14.81
C TYR A 39 0.33 -0.98 -16.02
N ASP A 40 0.49 -2.28 -16.19
CA ASP A 40 -0.19 -3.10 -17.19
C ASP A 40 -1.06 -4.18 -16.52
N HIS A 41 -1.51 -5.16 -17.31
CA HIS A 41 -2.39 -6.22 -16.84
C HIS A 41 -1.69 -7.28 -15.98
N ASP A 42 -0.36 -7.37 -16.07
CA ASP A 42 0.45 -8.33 -15.32
C ASP A 42 1.14 -7.69 -14.10
N SER A 43 0.94 -6.38 -13.90
CA SER A 43 1.57 -5.61 -12.82
C SER A 43 1.02 -5.96 -11.44
N ASP A 44 1.93 -6.17 -10.50
CA ASP A 44 1.68 -6.28 -9.06
C ASP A 44 1.42 -4.92 -8.39
N ILE A 45 0.96 -4.94 -7.12
CA ILE A 45 0.76 -3.73 -6.30
C ILE A 45 1.83 -3.66 -5.22
N ASP A 46 2.74 -2.70 -5.34
CA ASP A 46 3.88 -2.51 -4.43
C ASP A 46 3.56 -1.53 -3.29
N ILE A 47 3.61 -1.99 -2.03
CA ILE A 47 3.36 -1.18 -0.84
C ILE A 47 4.48 -1.35 0.18
N ALA A 48 5.01 -0.23 0.67
CA ALA A 48 5.99 -0.20 1.76
C ALA A 48 5.41 0.52 2.98
N ALA A 49 5.74 0.04 4.17
CA ALA A 49 5.46 0.71 5.43
C ALA A 49 6.77 1.06 6.13
N ILE A 50 6.93 2.32 6.53
CA ILE A 50 8.01 2.78 7.38
C ILE A 50 7.49 2.76 8.82
N VAL A 51 8.18 2.02 9.68
CA VAL A 51 7.83 1.84 11.09
C VAL A 51 8.96 2.32 11.99
N GLN A 52 8.58 2.94 13.09
CA GLN A 52 9.51 3.28 14.17
C GLN A 52 9.78 2.03 15.00
N GLY A 53 11.04 1.58 15.00
CA GLY A 53 11.52 0.56 15.92
C GLY A 53 11.88 1.15 17.28
N GLU A 54 11.97 0.27 18.29
CA GLU A 54 12.56 0.58 19.59
C GLU A 54 14.08 0.78 19.50
#